data_AF-A0AAD4Y512-F1
#
_entry.id   AF-A0AAD4Y512-F1
#
_cell.length_a   1.000
_cell.length_b   1.000
_cell.length_c   1.000
_cell.angle_alpha   90.00
_cell.angle_beta   90.00
_cell.angle_gamma   90.00
#
_symmetry.space_group_name_H-M   'P 1'
#
loop_
_entity.id
_entity.type
_entity.pdbx_description
1 polymer ?
#
loop_
_entity_poly.entity_id
_entity_poly.type
_entity_poly.pdbx_seq_one_letter_code
_entity_poly.pdbx_strand_id
1 'polypeptide(L)'
;MASCKLVLIRHGESTWNLENRFSGWYDADLSPAGHEEAKRGGQALRDAGYEFDICFTSVQKRAIRTLWTVLDAIDQMWLPLVRTWRLNERHYGGLTGLNKAETAAKHGEAQVKVWRRSYDVLPPPMEPDHPFYSNISKDRRYADLTEDQLPPVRV
;
A
#
# COMPACT_ATOMS: atom_id res chain seq x y z
N MET A 1 1.40 -8.07 33.39
CA MET A 1 1.24 -7.06 32.31
C MET A 1 -0.05 -7.38 31.57
N ALA A 2 -0.87 -6.38 31.28
CA ALA A 2 -2.03 -6.57 30.40
C ALA A 2 -1.53 -6.88 28.99
N SER A 3 -2.14 -7.86 28.33
CA SER A 3 -1.82 -8.26 26.96
C SER A 3 -2.73 -7.52 25.98
N CYS A 4 -2.16 -6.88 24.96
CA CYS A 4 -2.91 -6.33 23.85
C CYS A 4 -2.85 -7.30 22.66
N LYS A 5 -3.95 -7.41 21.91
CA LYS A 5 -3.98 -8.15 20.64
C LYS A 5 -3.94 -7.15 19.49
N LEU A 6 -3.05 -7.39 18.52
CA LEU A 6 -2.93 -6.62 17.30
C LEU A 6 -3.29 -7.50 16.11
N VAL A 7 -4.18 -7.01 15.24
CA VAL A 7 -4.53 -7.66 13.98
C VAL A 7 -3.97 -6.83 12.84
N LEU A 8 -3.22 -7.46 11.95
CA LEU A 8 -2.65 -6.84 10.75
C LEU A 8 -3.29 -7.45 9.51
N ILE A 9 -3.82 -6.60 8.63
CA ILE A 9 -4.41 -7.02 7.36
C ILE A 9 -3.66 -6.33 6.24
N ARG A 10 -3.14 -7.11 5.30
CA ARG A 10 -2.66 -6.58 4.02
C ARG A 10 -3.87 -6.37 3.11
N HIS A 11 -3.89 -5.27 2.36
CA HIS A 11 -4.92 -5.04 1.35
C HIS A 11 -5.01 -6.21 0.35
N GLY A 12 -6.19 -6.41 -0.23
CA GLY A 12 -6.39 -7.38 -1.30
C GLY A 12 -5.65 -7.02 -2.59
N GLU A 13 -5.68 -7.89 -3.60
CA GLU A 13 -5.08 -7.65 -4.90
C GLU A 13 -5.53 -6.29 -5.49
N SER A 14 -4.55 -5.46 -5.91
CA SER A 14 -4.83 -4.23 -6.64
C SER A 14 -4.84 -4.43 -8.16
N THR A 15 -5.44 -3.50 -8.91
CA THR A 15 -5.41 -3.52 -10.38
C THR A 15 -3.98 -3.63 -10.93
N TRP A 16 -3.02 -2.94 -10.31
CA TRP A 16 -1.61 -3.04 -10.70
C TRP A 16 -0.90 -4.30 -10.22
N ASN A 17 -1.45 -5.03 -9.24
CA ASN A 17 -0.96 -6.38 -8.93
C ASN A 17 -1.36 -7.35 -10.04
N LEU A 18 -2.62 -7.27 -10.48
CA LEU A 18 -3.14 -8.05 -11.61
C LEU A 18 -2.34 -7.78 -12.91
N GLU A 19 -2.01 -6.52 -13.18
CA GLU A 19 -1.16 -6.12 -14.32
C GLU A 19 0.35 -6.40 -14.11
N ASN A 20 0.73 -7.00 -12.99
CA ASN A 20 2.12 -7.27 -12.61
C ASN A 20 3.03 -6.02 -12.62
N ARG A 21 2.50 -4.85 -12.25
CA ARG A 21 3.24 -3.58 -12.17
C ARG A 21 3.76 -3.29 -10.75
N PHE A 22 4.77 -2.44 -10.64
CA PHE A 22 5.20 -1.86 -9.36
C PHE A 22 4.29 -0.69 -8.98
N SER A 23 3.49 -0.83 -7.93
CA SER A 23 2.57 0.23 -7.47
C SER A 23 3.25 1.29 -6.59
N GLY A 24 3.88 0.87 -5.50
CA GLY A 24 4.45 1.80 -4.53
C GLY A 24 3.44 2.83 -4.07
N TRP A 25 3.75 4.11 -4.25
CA TRP A 25 2.86 5.20 -3.84
C TRP A 25 1.81 5.58 -4.87
N TYR A 26 1.82 4.97 -6.05
CA TYR A 26 0.70 5.09 -6.97
C TYR A 26 -0.58 4.54 -6.34
N ASP A 27 -1.67 5.28 -6.47
CA ASP A 27 -2.93 5.02 -5.78
C ASP A 27 -3.83 4.05 -6.57
N ALA A 28 -3.27 2.88 -6.89
CA ALA A 28 -4.00 1.79 -7.51
C ALA A 28 -5.17 1.34 -6.63
N ASP A 29 -6.30 1.05 -7.28
CA ASP A 29 -7.50 0.54 -6.64
C ASP A 29 -7.44 -0.98 -6.45
N LEU A 30 -8.39 -1.53 -5.69
CA LEU A 30 -8.57 -2.98 -5.60
C LEU A 30 -9.07 -3.55 -6.93
N SER A 31 -8.60 -4.75 -7.27
CA SER A 31 -9.21 -5.55 -8.33
C SER A 31 -10.54 -6.14 -7.84
N PRO A 32 -11.41 -6.67 -8.74
CA PRO A 32 -12.58 -7.42 -8.32
C PRO A 32 -12.23 -8.56 -7.35
N ALA A 33 -11.11 -9.27 -7.58
CA ALA A 33 -10.63 -10.31 -6.67
C ALA A 33 -10.19 -9.72 -5.31
N GLY A 34 -9.51 -8.57 -5.30
CA GLY A 34 -9.12 -7.88 -4.08
C GLY A 34 -10.29 -7.40 -3.21
N HIS A 35 -11.42 -7.04 -3.83
CA HIS A 35 -12.66 -6.76 -3.10
C HIS A 35 -13.22 -8.01 -2.42
N GLU A 36 -13.23 -9.17 -3.11
CA GLU A 36 -13.67 -10.44 -2.52
C GLU A 36 -12.71 -10.94 -1.42
N GLU A 37 -11.41 -10.71 -1.56
CA GLU A 37 -10.42 -10.97 -0.49
C GLU A 37 -10.72 -10.17 0.77
N ALA A 38 -11.02 -8.87 0.64
CA ALA A 38 -11.38 -8.03 1.77
C ALA A 38 -12.66 -8.51 2.47
N LYS A 39 -13.69 -8.90 1.69
CA LYS A 39 -14.93 -9.49 2.23
C LYS A 39 -14.66 -10.78 3.01
N ARG A 40 -13.85 -11.70 2.45
CA ARG A 40 -13.48 -12.94 3.16
C ARG A 40 -12.71 -12.67 4.45
N GLY A 41 -11.80 -11.69 4.44
CA GLY A 41 -11.08 -11.25 5.64
C GLY A 41 -12.03 -10.71 6.71
N GLY A 42 -12.99 -9.86 6.32
CA GLY A 42 -14.02 -9.34 7.21
C GLY A 42 -14.91 -10.44 7.79
N GLN A 43 -15.37 -11.36 6.95
CA GLN A 43 -16.18 -12.51 7.40
C GLN A 43 -15.42 -13.39 8.39
N ALA A 44 -14.13 -13.69 8.14
CA ALA A 44 -13.33 -14.50 9.05
C ALA A 44 -13.15 -13.84 10.43
N LEU A 45 -13.01 -12.51 10.46
CA LEU A 45 -12.93 -11.75 11.73
C LEU A 45 -14.27 -11.76 12.46
N ARG A 46 -15.38 -11.63 11.72
CA ARG A 46 -16.73 -11.71 12.27
C ARG A 46 -16.99 -13.09 12.90
N ASP A 47 -16.69 -14.16 12.16
CA ASP A 47 -16.92 -15.54 12.60
C ASP A 47 -16.08 -15.89 13.83
N ALA A 48 -14.91 -15.28 13.97
CA ALA A 48 -14.04 -15.43 15.12
C ALA A 48 -14.38 -14.46 16.28
N GLY A 49 -15.41 -13.62 16.15
CA GLY A 49 -15.89 -12.72 17.20
C GLY A 49 -14.90 -11.61 17.56
N TYR A 50 -14.17 -11.07 16.56
CA TYR A 50 -13.24 -9.96 16.80
C TYR A 50 -13.98 -8.62 16.96
N GLU A 51 -13.63 -7.91 18.03
CA GLU A 51 -13.98 -6.52 18.28
C GLU A 51 -12.70 -5.68 18.33
N PHE A 52 -12.80 -4.42 17.89
CA PHE A 52 -11.67 -3.50 17.81
C PHE A 52 -12.01 -2.17 18.50
N ASP A 53 -10.98 -1.52 19.03
CA ASP A 53 -11.12 -0.22 19.68
C ASP A 53 -10.71 0.95 18.78
N ILE A 54 -9.78 0.70 17.85
CA ILE A 54 -9.19 1.70 16.97
C ILE A 54 -8.64 1.05 15.70
N CYS A 55 -8.72 1.77 14.59
CA CYS A 55 -8.20 1.33 13.30
C CYS A 55 -7.12 2.27 12.76
N PHE A 56 -6.11 1.67 12.13
CA PHE A 56 -5.04 2.39 11.43
C PHE A 56 -4.98 1.93 9.98
N THR A 57 -4.77 2.88 9.06
CA THR A 57 -4.53 2.56 7.65
C THR A 57 -3.60 3.56 7.00
N SER A 58 -3.12 3.22 5.81
CA SER A 58 -2.34 4.14 4.99
C SER A 58 -3.22 5.22 4.36
N VAL A 59 -2.65 6.12 3.57
CA VAL A 59 -3.44 7.08 2.77
C VAL A 59 -3.78 6.54 1.37
N GLN A 60 -3.54 5.25 1.12
CA GLN A 60 -3.75 4.60 -0.18
C GLN A 60 -5.14 3.95 -0.26
N LYS A 61 -5.87 4.20 -1.34
CA LYS A 61 -7.28 3.80 -1.48
C LYS A 61 -7.50 2.29 -1.32
N ARG A 62 -6.55 1.47 -1.78
CA ARG A 62 -6.62 0.00 -1.64
C ARG A 62 -6.65 -0.45 -0.18
N ALA A 63 -5.83 0.16 0.69
CA ALA A 63 -5.83 -0.17 2.11
C ALA A 63 -7.06 0.40 2.83
N ILE A 64 -7.49 1.61 2.46
CA ILE A 64 -8.70 2.24 3.01
C ILE A 64 -9.94 1.41 2.66
N ARG A 65 -10.09 0.99 1.40
CA ARG A 65 -11.22 0.18 0.94
C ARG A 65 -11.23 -1.21 1.58
N THR A 66 -10.08 -1.87 1.69
CA THR A 66 -10.00 -3.13 2.44
C THR A 66 -10.48 -2.95 3.88
N LEU A 67 -10.01 -1.91 4.58
CA LEU A 67 -10.47 -1.62 5.94
C LEU A 67 -11.97 -1.37 6.00
N TRP A 68 -12.53 -0.52 5.11
CA TRP A 68 -13.97 -0.24 5.09
C TRP A 68 -14.80 -1.50 4.87
N THR A 69 -14.41 -2.37 3.94
CA THR A 69 -15.09 -3.65 3.71
C THR A 69 -15.02 -4.56 4.94
N VAL A 70 -13.90 -4.58 5.65
CA VAL A 70 -13.76 -5.35 6.89
C VAL A 70 -14.66 -4.79 7.99
N LEU A 71 -14.66 -3.47 8.18
CA LEU A 71 -15.47 -2.79 9.21
C LEU A 71 -16.97 -2.95 8.98
N ASP A 72 -17.40 -2.90 7.72
CA ASP A 72 -18.78 -3.17 7.32
C ASP A 72 -19.18 -4.62 7.64
N ALA A 73 -18.30 -5.59 7.32
CA ALA A 73 -18.57 -7.00 7.59
C ALA A 73 -18.68 -7.36 9.09
N ILE A 74 -17.96 -6.65 9.96
CA ILE A 74 -17.98 -6.86 11.42
C ILE A 74 -18.91 -5.88 12.17
N ASP A 75 -19.67 -5.05 11.45
CA ASP A 75 -20.59 -4.04 11.99
C ASP A 75 -19.93 -3.02 12.95
N GLN A 76 -18.71 -2.58 12.62
CA GLN A 76 -17.91 -1.64 13.43
C GLN A 76 -17.45 -0.41 12.63
N MET A 77 -18.27 0.06 11.68
CA MET A 77 -17.95 1.24 10.85
C MET A 77 -17.75 2.55 11.63
N TRP A 78 -18.27 2.60 12.87
CA TRP A 78 -18.21 3.77 13.75
C TRP A 78 -16.85 3.94 14.46
N LEU A 79 -15.94 2.98 14.32
CA LEU A 79 -14.67 3.00 15.03
C LEU A 79 -13.79 4.21 14.66
N PRO A 80 -13.01 4.73 15.62
CA PRO A 80 -11.99 5.73 15.33
C PRO A 80 -10.99 5.22 14.30
N LEU A 81 -10.69 6.06 13.30
CA LEU A 81 -9.81 5.71 12.19
C LEU A 81 -8.71 6.74 11.96
N VAL A 82 -7.47 6.31 12.17
CA VAL A 82 -6.26 7.08 11.91
C VAL A 82 -5.68 6.70 10.55
N ARG A 83 -5.43 7.69 9.70
CA ARG A 83 -4.76 7.53 8.40
C ARG A 83 -3.41 8.18 8.46
N THR A 84 -2.37 7.51 7.98
CA THR A 84 -1.02 8.10 7.93
C THR A 84 -0.23 7.60 6.72
N TRP A 85 0.51 8.50 6.09
CA TRP A 85 1.41 8.14 4.99
C TRP A 85 2.53 7.21 5.45
N ARG A 86 2.85 7.18 6.75
CA ARG A 86 3.88 6.30 7.33
C ARG A 86 3.53 4.81 7.20
N LEU A 87 2.25 4.49 6.97
CA LEU A 87 1.76 3.14 6.69
C LEU A 87 1.64 2.85 5.19
N ASN A 88 2.05 3.77 4.32
CA ASN A 88 2.08 3.54 2.88
C ASN A 88 3.00 2.36 2.54
N GLU A 89 2.70 1.71 1.41
CA GLU A 89 3.61 0.77 0.78
C GLU A 89 4.98 1.41 0.50
N ARG A 90 6.02 0.58 0.39
CA ARG A 90 7.36 1.02 -0.01
C ARG A 90 7.31 1.89 -1.27
N HIS A 91 7.97 3.04 -1.26
CA HIS A 91 8.13 3.87 -2.46
C HIS A 91 9.08 3.16 -3.44
N TYR A 92 8.60 2.86 -4.65
CA TYR A 92 9.38 2.14 -5.66
C TYR A 92 10.18 3.05 -6.59
N GLY A 93 10.13 4.38 -6.39
CA GLY A 93 10.89 5.33 -7.17
C GLY A 93 10.61 5.20 -8.66
N GLY A 94 11.64 5.27 -9.49
CA GLY A 94 11.55 5.14 -10.94
C GLY A 94 11.09 3.77 -11.45
N LEU A 95 10.91 2.77 -10.57
CA LEU A 95 10.30 1.49 -10.97
C LEU A 95 8.77 1.57 -11.05
N THR A 96 8.17 2.61 -10.49
CA THR A 96 6.72 2.76 -10.37
C THR A 96 6.04 2.74 -11.74
N GLY A 97 5.08 1.84 -11.94
CA GLY A 97 4.36 1.67 -13.20
C GLY A 97 4.99 0.69 -14.19
N LEU A 98 6.26 0.29 -13.99
CA LEU A 98 6.91 -0.73 -14.81
C LEU A 98 6.36 -2.12 -14.52
N ASN A 99 6.27 -2.97 -15.55
CA ASN A 99 5.96 -4.38 -15.38
C ASN A 99 7.15 -5.12 -14.76
N LYS A 100 6.91 -5.96 -13.76
CA LYS A 100 7.96 -6.67 -13.02
C LYS A 100 8.70 -7.69 -13.88
N ALA A 101 8.02 -8.37 -14.79
CA ALA A 101 8.63 -9.35 -15.68
C ALA A 101 9.53 -8.68 -16.72
N GLU A 102 9.07 -7.58 -17.32
CA GLU A 102 9.86 -6.77 -18.25
C GLU A 102 11.08 -6.14 -17.55
N THR A 103 10.88 -5.64 -16.32
CA THR A 103 11.97 -5.10 -15.51
C THR A 103 13.00 -6.18 -15.16
N ALA A 104 12.55 -7.39 -14.84
CA ALA A 104 13.44 -8.52 -14.58
C ALA A 104 14.19 -8.97 -15.84
N ALA A 105 13.55 -8.95 -17.01
CA ALA A 105 14.21 -9.25 -18.28
C ALA A 105 15.29 -8.21 -18.63
N LYS A 106 15.05 -6.92 -18.32
CA LYS A 106 15.98 -5.82 -18.61
C LYS A 106 17.13 -5.69 -17.59
N HIS A 107 16.84 -5.85 -16.30
CA HIS A 107 17.79 -5.58 -15.21
C HIS A 107 18.30 -6.84 -14.51
N GLY A 108 17.75 -8.01 -14.85
CA GLY A 108 18.06 -9.29 -14.20
C GLY A 108 17.20 -9.56 -12.96
N GLU A 109 16.81 -10.82 -12.78
CA GLU A 109 15.98 -11.25 -11.64
C GLU A 109 16.65 -10.98 -10.29
N ALA A 110 17.98 -11.17 -10.20
CA ALA A 110 18.74 -10.93 -8.99
C ALA A 110 18.65 -9.46 -8.55
N GLN A 111 18.81 -8.53 -9.49
CA GLN A 111 18.73 -7.10 -9.21
C GLN A 111 17.31 -6.69 -8.80
N VAL A 112 16.28 -7.18 -9.51
CA VAL A 112 14.88 -6.91 -9.15
C VAL A 112 14.53 -7.48 -7.78
N LYS A 113 15.07 -8.66 -7.44
CA LYS A 113 14.90 -9.26 -6.11
C LYS A 113 15.55 -8.40 -5.03
N VAL A 114 16.75 -7.87 -5.29
CA VAL A 114 17.43 -6.93 -4.38
C VAL A 114 16.57 -5.68 -4.16
N TRP A 115 16.12 -4.99 -5.23
CA TRP A 115 15.26 -3.82 -5.08
C TRP A 115 13.94 -4.09 -4.35
N ARG A 116 13.41 -5.31 -4.43
CA ARG A 116 12.13 -5.68 -3.79
C ARG A 116 12.26 -6.12 -2.34
N ARG A 117 13.37 -6.77 -1.98
CA ARG A 117 13.49 -7.50 -0.71
C ARG A 117 14.68 -7.09 0.14
N SER A 118 15.64 -6.36 -0.42
CA SER A 118 16.72 -5.80 0.37
C SER A 118 16.18 -4.75 1.33
N TYR A 119 16.73 -4.76 2.54
CA TYR A 119 16.44 -3.82 3.60
C TYR A 119 17.12 -2.46 3.31
N ASP A 120 18.39 -2.48 2.91
CA ASP A 120 19.22 -1.27 2.77
C ASP A 120 19.34 -0.75 1.33
N VAL A 121 18.97 -1.54 0.33
CA VAL A 121 19.14 -1.14 -1.08
C VAL A 121 17.87 -0.45 -1.58
N LEU A 122 18.01 0.84 -1.90
CA LEU A 122 16.95 1.65 -2.49
C LEU A 122 16.75 1.33 -3.99
N PRO A 123 15.50 1.38 -4.49
CA PRO A 123 15.25 1.39 -5.93
C PRO A 123 15.76 2.71 -6.56
N PRO A 124 15.91 2.78 -7.89
CA PRO A 124 16.25 4.01 -8.59
C PRO A 124 15.30 5.17 -8.21
N PRO A 125 15.80 6.42 -8.09
CA PRO A 125 14.98 7.59 -7.80
C PRO A 125 13.90 7.82 -8.88
N MET A 126 12.86 8.58 -8.54
CA MET A 126 11.83 8.95 -9.51
C MET A 126 12.14 10.36 -10.03
N GLU A 127 12.52 10.47 -11.30
CA GLU A 127 12.85 11.75 -11.91
C GLU A 127 11.59 12.62 -12.19
N PRO A 128 11.71 13.96 -12.26
CA PRO A 128 10.57 14.86 -12.51
C PRO A 128 9.82 14.65 -13.83
N ASP A 129 10.47 14.03 -14.81
CA ASP A 129 9.90 13.67 -16.12
C ASP A 129 9.16 12.32 -16.09
N HIS A 130 9.23 11.58 -14.98
CA HIS A 130 8.57 10.29 -14.84
C HIS A 130 7.03 10.44 -14.93
N PRO A 131 6.32 9.55 -15.67
CA PRO A 131 4.89 9.72 -15.94
C PRO A 131 4.00 9.88 -14.70
N PHE A 132 4.40 9.28 -13.58
CA PHE A 132 3.67 9.29 -12.31
C PHE A 132 4.24 10.27 -11.26
N TYR A 133 5.26 11.04 -11.61
CA TYR A 133 5.91 11.98 -10.68
C TYR A 133 4.91 12.99 -10.12
N SER A 134 4.15 13.64 -10.99
CA SER A 134 3.17 14.66 -10.60
C SER A 134 2.02 14.07 -9.78
N ASN A 135 1.58 12.85 -10.10
CA ASN A 135 0.53 12.14 -9.36
C ASN A 135 0.90 11.84 -7.90
N ILE A 136 2.19 11.70 -7.60
CA ILE A 136 2.67 11.37 -6.26
C ILE A 136 3.16 12.64 -5.55
N SER A 137 4.07 13.40 -6.17
CA SER A 137 4.70 14.58 -5.56
C SER A 137 3.74 15.76 -5.35
N LYS A 138 2.71 15.90 -6.17
CA LYS A 138 1.73 17.01 -6.09
C LYS A 138 0.39 16.56 -5.51
N ASP A 139 0.31 15.35 -4.96
CA ASP A 139 -0.92 14.87 -4.36
C ASP A 139 -1.22 15.61 -3.06
N ARG A 140 -2.44 16.14 -2.93
CA ARG A 140 -2.87 16.88 -1.74
C ARG A 140 -2.75 16.08 -0.44
N ARG A 141 -2.75 14.74 -0.51
CA ARG A 141 -2.54 13.86 0.66
C ARG A 141 -1.18 14.05 1.32
N TYR A 142 -0.23 14.63 0.59
CA TYR A 142 1.14 14.87 1.03
C TYR A 142 1.48 16.37 1.11
N ALA A 143 0.49 17.26 1.00
CA ALA A 143 0.71 18.71 0.94
C ALA A 143 1.39 19.28 2.21
N ASP A 144 1.16 18.64 3.35
CA ASP A 144 1.75 19.05 4.64
C ASP A 144 3.11 18.41 4.92
N LEU A 145 3.63 17.59 4.00
CA LEU A 145 4.92 16.91 4.16
C LEU A 145 6.06 17.78 3.65
N THR A 146 7.13 17.84 4.43
CA THR A 146 8.39 18.44 4.03
C THR A 146 9.20 17.47 3.16
N GLU A 147 10.18 17.96 2.40
CA GLU A 147 10.99 17.12 1.51
C GLU A 147 11.71 15.98 2.24
N ASP A 148 12.13 16.20 3.49
CA ASP A 148 12.77 15.21 4.36
C ASP A 148 11.81 14.13 4.90
N GLN A 149 10.50 14.38 4.83
CA GLN A 149 9.47 13.42 5.25
C GLN A 149 9.03 12.52 4.10
N LEU A 150 9.22 12.93 2.85
CA LEU A 150 8.95 12.07 1.71
C LEU A 150 10.12 11.07 1.57
N PRO A 151 9.84 9.76 1.34
CA PRO A 151 10.89 8.83 0.95
C PRO A 151 11.64 9.44 -0.24
N PRO A 152 12.98 9.51 -0.19
CA PRO A 152 13.75 10.32 -1.13
C PRO A 152 13.34 10.00 -2.56
N VAL A 153 12.67 10.97 -3.17
CA VAL A 153 12.38 10.96 -4.61
C VAL A 153 13.71 11.13 -5.37
N ARG A 154 14.73 11.67 -4.69
CA ARG A 154 16.14 11.78 -5.07
C ARG A 154 17.00 11.31 -3.91
N VAL A 155 17.93 10.39 -4.17
CA VAL A 155 19.01 10.03 -3.21
C VAL A 155 20.09 11.10 -3.27
#